data_AF-A0A429DZ00-F1
#
_entry.id   AF-A0A429DZ00-F1
#
_cell.length_a   1.000
_cell.length_b   1.000
_cell.length_c   1.000
_cell.angle_alpha   90.00
_cell.angle_beta   90.00
_cell.angle_gamma   90.00
#
_symmetry.space_group_name_H-M   'P 1'
#
loop_
_entity.id
_entity.type
_entity.pdbx_description
1 polymer ?
#
loop_
_entity_poly.entity_id
_entity_poly.type
_entity_poly.pdbx_seq_one_letter_code
_entity_poly.pdbx_strand_id
1 'polypeptide(L)'
;MLSHHDRQELEKIERWFELTEPALAARLRAGRPARPPLLRLAVLLSLDITAGLLMLLGLMLNSPALLLTGMITVTAAVIAHLSRFGRD
;
A
#
# COMPACT_ATOMS: atom_id res chain seq x y z
N MET A 1 -27.40 -13.15 -16.49
CA MET A 1 -26.42 -13.20 -17.60
C MET A 1 -26.46 -11.84 -18.27
N LEU A 2 -25.32 -11.15 -18.40
CA LEU A 2 -25.26 -9.83 -19.05
C LEU A 2 -25.84 -9.89 -20.47
N SER A 3 -26.61 -8.88 -20.85
CA SER A 3 -27.19 -8.78 -22.20
C SER A 3 -26.08 -8.66 -23.25
N HIS A 4 -26.36 -9.04 -24.50
CA HIS A 4 -25.41 -8.82 -25.61
C HIS A 4 -25.05 -7.34 -25.77
N HIS A 5 -25.98 -6.44 -25.47
CA HIS A 5 -25.72 -5.01 -25.48
C HIS A 5 -24.72 -4.60 -24.39
N ASP A 6 -24.90 -5.11 -23.16
CA ASP A 6 -24.00 -4.82 -22.05
C ASP A 6 -22.57 -5.31 -22.33
N ARG A 7 -22.43 -6.45 -23.04
CA ARG A 7 -21.11 -6.95 -23.47
C ARG A 7 -20.44 -6.04 -24.49
N GLN A 8 -21.20 -5.50 -25.45
CA GLN A 8 -20.66 -4.57 -26.44
C GLN A 8 -20.19 -3.26 -25.81
N GLU A 9 -20.92 -2.74 -24.83
CA GLU A 9 -20.51 -1.53 -24.10
C GLU A 9 -19.24 -1.79 -23.25
N LEU A 10 -19.14 -2.95 -22.62
CA LEU A 10 -17.93 -3.38 -21.92
C LEU A 10 -16.72 -3.48 -22.85
N GLU A 11 -16.88 -4.05 -24.04
CA GLU A 11 -15.79 -4.15 -25.03
C GLU A 11 -15.31 -2.79 -25.54
N LYS A 12 -16.19 -1.78 -25.60
CA LYS A 12 -15.81 -0.40 -25.95
C LYS A 12 -14.99 0.23 -24.83
N ILE A 13 -15.41 0.03 -23.58
CA ILE A 13 -14.69 0.52 -22.40
C ILE A 13 -13.30 -0.14 -22.32
N GLU A 14 -13.22 -1.46 -22.53
CA GLU A 14 -11.94 -2.19 -22.52
C GLU A 14 -10.98 -1.67 -23.60
N ARG A 15 -11.45 -1.48 -24.83
CA ARG A 15 -10.64 -0.90 -25.93
C ARG A 15 -10.16 0.52 -25.62
N TRP A 16 -11.00 1.34 -25.00
CA TRP A 16 -10.63 2.69 -24.62
C TRP A 16 -9.55 2.70 -23.52
N PHE A 17 -9.63 1.80 -22.56
CA PHE A 17 -8.60 1.60 -21.52
C PHE A 17 -7.29 1.07 -22.09
N GLU A 18 -7.32 0.11 -23.02
CA GLU A 18 -6.11 -0.42 -23.67
C GLU A 18 -5.31 0.66 -24.42
N LEU A 19 -6.02 1.58 -25.08
CA LEU A 19 -5.41 2.66 -25.86
C LEU A 19 -4.89 3.81 -24.98
N THR A 20 -5.58 4.11 -23.88
CA THR A 20 -5.27 5.28 -23.04
C THR A 20 -4.31 4.93 -21.91
N GLU A 21 -4.47 3.77 -21.27
CA GLU A 21 -3.68 3.33 -20.12
C GLU A 21 -3.36 1.83 -20.18
N PRO A 22 -2.36 1.42 -20.98
CA PRO A 22 -2.01 0.01 -21.16
C PRO A 22 -1.55 -0.66 -19.85
N ALA A 23 -0.95 0.10 -18.93
CA ALA A 23 -0.55 -0.39 -17.62
C ALA A 23 -1.75 -0.74 -16.73
N LEU A 24 -2.81 0.07 -16.78
CA LEU A 24 -4.04 -0.17 -16.01
C LEU A 24 -4.82 -1.36 -16.59
N ALA A 25 -4.93 -1.44 -17.92
CA ALA A 25 -5.56 -2.57 -18.62
C ALA A 25 -4.87 -3.91 -18.28
N ALA A 26 -3.53 -3.92 -18.23
CA ALA A 26 -2.77 -5.10 -17.82
C ALA A 26 -3.06 -5.53 -16.37
N ARG A 27 -3.24 -4.58 -15.45
CA ARG A 27 -3.56 -4.86 -14.04
C ARG A 27 -4.99 -5.37 -13.86
N LEU A 28 -5.96 -4.82 -14.59
CA LEU A 28 -7.33 -5.32 -14.61
C LEU A 28 -7.43 -6.74 -15.17
N ARG A 29 -6.77 -7.02 -16.31
CA ARG A 29 -6.71 -8.37 -16.90
C ARG A 29 -6.02 -9.38 -16.01
N ALA A 30 -5.02 -8.95 -15.22
CA ALA A 30 -4.34 -9.85 -14.30
C ALA A 30 -5.29 -10.41 -13.24
N GLY A 31 -6.45 -9.78 -12.97
CA GLY A 31 -7.54 -10.32 -12.16
C GLY A 31 -7.17 -10.74 -10.73
N ARG A 32 -5.95 -10.43 -10.29
CA ARG A 32 -5.37 -10.95 -9.06
C ARG A 32 -5.08 -9.74 -8.18
N PRO A 33 -5.74 -9.60 -7.02
CA PRO A 33 -5.24 -8.67 -6.01
C PRO A 33 -3.80 -9.09 -5.76
N ALA A 34 -2.86 -8.18 -6.00
CA ALA A 34 -1.46 -8.41 -5.73
C ALA A 34 -1.32 -8.58 -4.22
N ARG A 35 -1.49 -9.82 -3.72
CA ARG A 35 -1.34 -10.13 -2.31
C ARG A 35 0.08 -9.70 -1.95
N PRO A 36 0.24 -8.73 -1.03
CA PRO A 36 1.58 -8.26 -0.70
C PRO A 36 2.39 -9.46 -0.23
N PRO A 37 3.65 -9.62 -0.68
CA PRO A 37 4.47 -10.75 -0.26
C PRO A 37 4.55 -10.75 1.27
N LEU A 38 4.33 -11.92 1.89
CA LEU A 38 4.26 -12.06 3.36
C LEU A 38 5.44 -11.40 4.09
N LEU A 39 6.64 -11.47 3.48
CA LEU A 39 7.85 -10.79 3.94
C LEU A 39 7.65 -9.28 4.13
N ARG A 40 6.98 -8.62 3.18
CA ARG A 40 6.73 -7.18 3.22
C ARG A 40 5.73 -6.80 4.30
N LEU A 41 4.74 -7.66 4.57
CA LEU A 41 3.78 -7.47 5.65
C LEU A 41 4.45 -7.65 7.02
N ALA A 42 5.33 -8.63 7.14
CA ALA A 42 6.16 -8.83 8.33
C ALA A 42 7.08 -7.63 8.61
N VAL A 43 7.71 -7.06 7.57
CA VAL A 43 8.55 -5.85 7.71
C VAL A 43 7.74 -4.66 8.22
N LEU A 44 6.57 -4.38 7.64
CA LEU A 44 5.72 -3.27 8.09
C LEU A 44 5.28 -3.46 9.55
N LEU A 45 4.83 -4.67 9.90
CA LEU A 45 4.41 -4.99 11.26
C LEU A 45 5.57 -4.82 12.26
N SER A 46 6.77 -5.26 11.90
CA SER A 46 7.96 -5.11 12.75
C SER A 46 8.33 -3.65 12.95
N LEU A 47 8.16 -2.81 11.92
CA LEU A 47 8.45 -1.38 11.98
C LEU A 47 7.47 -0.66 12.93
N ASP A 48 6.18 -0.97 12.84
CA ASP A 48 5.15 -0.41 13.73
C ASP A 48 5.39 -0.80 15.20
N ILE A 49 5.69 -2.07 15.46
CA ILE A 49 6.01 -2.56 16.80
C ILE A 49 7.23 -1.83 17.36
N THR A 50 8.29 -1.68 16.55
CA THR A 50 9.53 -1.01 16.96
C THR A 50 9.29 0.47 17.26
N ALA A 51 8.52 1.16 16.42
CA ALA A 51 8.18 2.56 16.60
C ALA A 51 7.39 2.78 17.91
N GLY A 52 6.37 1.95 18.16
CA GLY A 52 5.57 2.01 19.38
C GLY A 52 6.42 1.75 20.63
N LEU A 53 7.32 0.75 20.57
CA LEU A 53 8.21 0.42 21.69
C LEU A 53 9.19 1.56 22.01
N LEU A 54 9.78 2.18 20.98
CA LEU A 54 10.69 3.32 21.14
C LEU A 54 10.00 4.53 21.76
N MET A 55 8.77 4.84 21.34
CA MET A 55 7.99 5.93 21.95
C MET A 55 7.65 5.63 23.41
N LEU A 56 7.21 4.39 23.72
CA LEU A 56 6.88 3.98 25.08
C LEU A 56 8.11 4.05 26.00
N LEU A 57 9.25 3.53 25.54
CA LEU A 57 10.51 3.58 26.28
C LEU A 57 11.00 5.02 26.45
N GLY A 58 10.93 5.85 25.41
CA GLY A 58 11.31 7.27 25.49
C GLY A 58 10.47 8.04 26.50
N LEU A 59 9.17 7.75 26.57
CA LEU A 59 8.26 8.34 27.55
C LEU A 59 8.56 7.86 28.98
N MET A 60 8.74 6.55 29.18
CA MET A 60 9.02 5.97 30.49
C MET A 60 10.39 6.40 31.04
N LEU A 61 11.40 6.51 30.19
CA LEU A 61 12.77 6.89 30.55
C LEU A 61 12.98 8.41 30.50
N ASN A 62 11.97 9.17 30.11
CA ASN A 62 12.01 10.62 29.90
C ASN A 62 13.23 11.07 29.05
N SER A 63 13.57 10.27 28.04
CA SER A 63 14.79 10.41 27.25
C SER A 63 14.48 11.09 25.91
N PRO A 64 14.95 12.33 25.68
CA PRO A 64 14.70 13.06 24.45
C PRO A 64 15.24 12.33 23.21
N ALA A 65 16.36 11.63 23.33
CA ALA A 65 16.97 10.88 22.24
C ALA A 65 16.10 9.71 21.78
N LEU A 66 15.48 8.99 22.71
CA LEU A 66 14.56 7.89 22.38
C LEU A 66 13.27 8.41 21.74
N LEU A 67 12.74 9.54 22.22
CA LEU A 67 11.57 10.18 21.63
C LEU A 67 11.84 10.63 20.19
N LEU A 68 12.99 11.28 19.92
CA LEU A 68 13.39 11.68 18.57
C LEU A 68 13.53 10.47 17.64
N THR A 69 14.16 9.39 18.13
CA THR A 69 14.33 8.16 17.36
C THR A 69 12.97 7.50 17.05
N GLY A 70 12.06 7.47 18.04
CA GLY A 70 10.69 7.02 17.85
C GLY A 70 9.96 7.82 16.77
N MET A 71 10.04 9.15 16.81
CA MET A 71 9.41 10.03 15.82
C MET A 71 9.92 9.82 14.39
N ILE A 72 11.24 9.64 14.22
CA ILE A 72 11.83 9.31 12.92
C ILE A 72 11.29 7.96 12.42
N THR A 73 11.23 6.97 13.30
CA THR A 73 10.75 5.62 12.97
C THR A 73 9.26 5.64 12.57
N VAL A 74 8.42 6.39 13.28
CA VAL A 74 7.01 6.61 12.92
C VAL A 74 6.89 7.28 11.56
N THR A 75 7.71 8.30 11.29
CA THR A 75 7.69 9.00 10.00
C THR A 75 8.07 8.06 8.85
N ALA A 76 9.08 7.23 9.04
CA ALA A 76 9.47 6.19 8.09
C ALA A 76 8.34 5.17 7.85
N ALA A 77 7.63 4.77 8.92
CA ALA A 77 6.46 3.89 8.81
C ALA A 77 5.34 4.55 8.00
N VAL A 78 5.01 5.81 8.28
CA VAL A 78 4.00 6.57 7.52
C VAL A 78 4.37 6.66 6.04
N ILE A 79 5.63 6.97 5.71
CA ILE A 79 6.10 7.01 4.31
C ILE A 79 5.98 5.62 3.66
N ALA A 80 6.34 4.55 4.38
CA ALA A 80 6.19 3.18 3.89
C ALA A 80 4.71 2.83 3.63
N HIS A 81 3.79 3.24 4.50
CA HIS A 81 2.35 3.08 4.32
C HIS A 81 1.80 3.91 3.15
N LEU A 82 2.25 5.16 2.97
CA LEU A 82 1.84 5.99 1.83
C LEU A 82 2.37 5.45 0.50
N SER A 83 3.60 4.91 0.48
CA SER A 83 4.16 4.26 -0.71
C SER A 83 3.43 2.98 -1.11
N ARG A 84 2.66 2.38 -0.19
CA ARG A 84 1.74 1.28 -0.48
C ARG A 84 0.50 1.80 -1.21
N PHE A 85 -0.10 2.90 -0.76
CA PHE A 85 -1.29 3.49 -1.41
C PHE A 85 -0.97 4.15 -2.76
N GLY A 86 0.24 4.67 -2.97
CA GLY A 86 0.64 5.30 -4.24
C GLY A 86 1.10 4.34 -5.34
N ARG A 87 1.16 3.03 -5.07
CA ARG A 87 1.45 1.99 -6.09
C ARG A 87 0.23 1.15 -6.46
N ASP A 88 -0.91 1.41 -5.83
CA ASP A 88 -2.21 0.87 -6.23
C ASP A 88 -2.75 1.68 -7.41
#